data_AF-A0A0D2J941-F1
#
_entry.id   AF-A0A0D2J941-F1
#
_cell.length_a   1.000
_cell.length_b   1.000
_cell.length_c   1.000
_cell.angle_alpha   90.00
_cell.angle_beta   90.00
_cell.angle_gamma   90.00
#
_symmetry.space_group_name_H-M   'P 1'
#
loop_
_entity.id
_entity.type
_entity.pdbx_description
1 polymer ?
#
loop_
_entity_poly.entity_id
_entity_poly.type
_entity_poly.pdbx_seq_one_letter_code
_entity_poly.pdbx_strand_id
1 'polypeptide(L)'
;MATTQDRFTYSKAPVKRVRAVQFSVWDPDEIKKYSVCKVDANEIYEKGKPKAGGLSDPRMGTMDKFGGICTTDGANMYDCPGYFGHVELAKPMFHSGFIKTVVRVLRCVSYHDSKLLIDKEGP
;
A
#
# COMPACT_ATOMS: atom_id res chain seq x y z
N MET A 1 0.07 24.82 34.82
CA MET A 1 -0.29 24.85 33.39
C MET A 1 0.81 24.09 32.66
N ALA A 2 0.61 22.79 32.43
CA ALA A 2 1.60 21.98 31.72
C ALA A 2 1.53 22.34 30.24
N THR A 3 2.58 22.95 29.71
CA THR A 3 2.82 23.10 28.28
C THR A 3 2.94 21.71 27.68
N THR A 4 1.87 21.21 27.07
CA THR A 4 1.89 20.00 26.25
C THR A 4 2.85 20.28 25.10
N GLN A 5 4.08 19.79 25.20
CA GLN A 5 5.02 19.79 24.09
C GLN A 5 4.35 18.98 22.98
N ASP A 6 3.96 19.63 21.89
CA ASP A 6 3.39 18.93 20.75
C ASP A 6 4.45 17.95 20.24
N ARG A 7 4.12 16.65 20.28
CA ARG A 7 5.04 15.55 19.95
C ARG A 7 5.43 15.56 18.46
N PHE A 8 4.78 16.36 17.64
CA PHE A 8 4.88 16.35 16.19
C PHE A 8 5.27 17.73 15.64
N THR A 9 5.96 17.72 14.50
CA THR A 9 6.32 18.94 13.77
C THR A 9 5.07 19.69 13.29
N TYR A 10 5.19 21.00 13.11
CA TYR A 10 4.10 21.83 12.60
C TYR A 10 3.60 21.36 11.23
N SER A 11 2.28 21.20 11.09
CA SER A 11 1.61 20.91 9.83
C SER A 11 0.55 21.95 9.53
N LYS A 12 0.46 22.37 8.26
CA LYS A 12 -0.60 23.28 7.77
C LYS A 12 -1.97 22.59 7.71
N ALA A 13 -2.01 21.26 7.79
CA ALA A 13 -3.26 20.51 7.70
C ALA A 13 -4.10 20.70 8.98
N PRO A 14 -5.42 20.95 8.88
CA PRO A 14 -6.26 21.10 10.05
C PRO A 14 -6.44 19.76 10.78
N VAL A 15 -6.39 19.80 12.11
CA VAL A 15 -6.64 18.62 12.94
C VAL A 15 -8.10 18.17 12.78
N LYS A 16 -8.30 16.90 12.41
CA LYS A 16 -9.61 16.28 12.29
C LYS A 16 -9.66 14.98 13.10
N ARG A 17 -10.84 14.66 13.64
CA ARG A 17 -11.10 13.37 14.30
C ARG A 17 -11.65 12.36 13.29
N VAL A 18 -11.16 11.12 13.34
CA VAL A 18 -11.68 10.01 12.52
C VAL A 18 -13.11 9.69 12.95
N ARG A 19 -14.05 9.69 12.00
CA ARG A 19 -15.48 9.42 12.26
C ARG A 19 -15.89 7.97 11.97
N ALA A 20 -15.33 7.38 10.92
CA ALA A 20 -15.66 6.03 10.47
C ALA A 20 -14.45 5.43 9.71
N VAL A 21 -14.45 4.11 9.55
CA VAL A 21 -13.45 3.36 8.78
C VAL A 21 -14.17 2.59 7.67
N GLN A 22 -13.77 2.82 6.42
CA GLN A 22 -14.26 2.09 5.26
C GLN A 22 -13.27 0.99 4.89
N PHE A 23 -13.79 -0.21 4.63
CA PHE A 23 -13.00 -1.32 4.13
C PHE A 23 -13.30 -1.53 2.64
N SER A 24 -12.25 -1.79 1.85
CA SER A 24 -12.35 -2.12 0.44
C SER A 24 -11.20 -3.03 0.03
N VAL A 25 -11.31 -3.60 -1.17
CA VAL A 25 -10.19 -4.23 -1.87
C VAL A 25 -9.49 -3.15 -2.70
N TRP A 26 -8.16 -3.15 -2.67
CA TRP A 26 -7.35 -2.20 -3.44
C TRP A 26 -7.29 -2.58 -4.91
N ASP A 27 -7.51 -1.59 -5.77
CA ASP A 27 -7.38 -1.72 -7.21
C ASP A 27 -5.89 -1.71 -7.63
N PRO A 28 -5.45 -2.55 -8.59
CA PRO A 28 -4.06 -2.59 -9.03
C PRO A 28 -3.53 -1.25 -9.56
N ASP A 29 -4.36 -0.43 -10.23
CA ASP A 29 -3.94 0.87 -10.73
C ASP A 29 -3.80 1.89 -9.60
N GLU A 30 -4.66 1.81 -8.57
CA GLU A 30 -4.51 2.59 -7.34
C GLU A 30 -3.22 2.22 -6.60
N ILE A 31 -2.88 0.93 -6.49
CA ILE A 31 -1.62 0.47 -5.88
C ILE A 31 -0.42 1.11 -6.58
N LYS A 32 -0.39 1.08 -7.92
CA LYS A 32 0.70 1.68 -8.70
C LYS A 32 0.76 3.20 -8.51
N LYS A 33 -0.39 3.88 -8.46
CA LYS A 33 -0.46 5.34 -8.28
C LYS A 33 -0.04 5.81 -6.88
N TYR A 34 -0.41 5.05 -5.84
CA TYR A 34 -0.02 5.35 -4.46
C TYR A 34 1.44 4.98 -4.17
N SER A 35 2.01 4.07 -4.96
CA SER A 35 3.37 3.59 -4.73
C SER A 35 4.43 4.59 -5.18
N VAL A 36 5.46 4.76 -4.35
CA VAL A 36 6.61 5.65 -4.63
C VAL A 36 7.70 4.98 -5.47
N CYS A 37 7.71 3.65 -5.53
CA CYS A 37 8.71 2.87 -6.26
C CYS A 37 8.20 1.50 -6.70
N LYS A 38 8.67 1.06 -7.86
CA LYS A 38 8.62 -0.34 -8.27
C LYS A 38 9.83 -1.07 -7.69
N VAL A 39 9.61 -2.21 -7.06
CA VAL A 39 10.68 -3.07 -6.52
C VAL A 39 10.96 -4.18 -7.51
N ASP A 40 12.15 -4.12 -8.12
CA ASP A 40 12.60 -5.05 -9.17
C ASP A 40 13.82 -5.87 -8.72
N ALA A 41 14.57 -5.39 -7.72
CA ALA A 41 15.73 -6.07 -7.18
C ALA A 41 15.44 -6.66 -5.79
N ASN A 42 15.95 -7.86 -5.53
CA ASN A 42 15.91 -8.48 -4.21
C ASN A 42 17.03 -7.98 -3.27
N GLU A 43 18.04 -7.30 -3.82
CA GLU A 43 19.16 -6.77 -3.05
C GLU A 43 18.72 -5.58 -2.19
N ILE A 44 19.21 -5.56 -0.95
CA ILE A 44 18.86 -4.54 0.05
C ILE A 44 19.82 -3.35 -0.05
N TYR A 45 21.12 -3.63 -0.22
CA TYR A 45 22.19 -2.64 -0.25
C TYR A 45 23.05 -2.81 -1.50
N GLU A 46 23.47 -1.68 -2.06
CA GLU A 46 24.50 -1.60 -3.09
C GLU A 46 25.63 -0.70 -2.58
N LYS A 47 26.85 -1.25 -2.50
CA LYS A 47 28.04 -0.53 -2.00
C LYS A 47 27.83 0.13 -0.62
N GLY A 48 27.12 -0.58 0.27
CA GLY A 48 26.84 -0.12 1.64
C GLY A 48 25.75 0.95 1.76
N LYS A 49 25.08 1.32 0.66
CA LYS A 49 23.92 2.23 0.65
C LYS A 49 22.64 1.49 0.27
N PRO A 50 21.46 1.90 0.76
CA PRO A 50 20.20 1.26 0.36
C PRO A 50 20.01 1.34 -1.15
N LYS A 51 19.61 0.23 -1.77
CA LYS A 51 19.50 0.13 -3.22
C LYS A 51 18.17 0.73 -3.71
N ALA A 52 18.24 1.66 -4.68
CA ALA A 52 17.06 2.13 -5.38
C ALA A 52 16.45 1.00 -6.24
N GLY A 53 15.13 0.82 -6.18
CA GLY A 53 14.42 -0.31 -6.77
C GLY A 53 14.63 -1.64 -6.04
N GLY A 54 15.31 -1.62 -4.89
CA GLY A 54 15.50 -2.76 -4.00
C GLY A 54 14.49 -2.82 -2.85
N LEU A 55 14.64 -3.81 -1.97
CA LEU A 55 13.75 -4.00 -0.82
C LEU A 55 13.81 -2.87 0.23
N SER A 56 14.90 -2.10 0.27
CA SER A 56 15.07 -0.94 1.15
C SER A 56 15.26 0.34 0.35
N ASP A 57 14.44 0.53 -0.69
CA ASP A 57 14.46 1.74 -1.50
C ASP A 57 14.33 2.99 -0.60
N PRO A 58 15.24 3.98 -0.71
CA PRO A 58 15.26 5.17 0.15
C PRO A 58 14.02 6.07 -0.01
N ARG A 59 13.16 5.84 -1.02
CA ARG A 59 11.85 6.51 -1.17
C ARG A 59 10.79 5.92 -0.25
N MET A 60 10.94 4.66 0.17
CA MET A 60 9.99 3.99 1.06
C MET A 60 10.14 4.42 2.52
N GLY A 61 11.24 5.10 2.87
CA GLY A 61 11.54 5.55 4.22
C GLY A 61 13.02 5.39 4.54
N THR A 62 13.38 5.74 5.77
CA THR A 62 14.74 5.56 6.31
C THR A 62 14.69 4.77 7.61
N MET A 63 15.60 3.82 7.79
CA MET A 63 15.81 3.12 9.06
C MET A 63 17.11 3.56 9.77
N ASP A 64 17.87 4.47 9.16
CA ASP A 64 19.15 4.91 9.71
C ASP A 64 18.94 6.03 10.73
N LYS A 65 19.30 5.72 11.99
CA LYS A 65 19.24 6.64 13.12
C LYS A 65 20.33 7.71 13.10
N PHE A 66 21.42 7.50 12.35
CA PHE A 66 22.62 8.35 12.37
C PHE A 66 22.64 9.40 11.26
N GLY A 67 21.49 9.73 10.68
CA GLY A 67 21.36 10.80 9.68
C GLY A 67 20.72 10.38 8.36
N GLY A 68 20.06 9.22 8.30
CA GLY A 68 19.28 8.86 7.13
C GLY A 68 18.06 9.76 6.98
N ILE A 69 17.87 10.25 5.75
CA ILE A 69 16.75 11.13 5.37
C ILE A 69 15.95 10.40 4.30
N CYS A 70 14.62 10.30 4.48
CA CYS A 70 13.76 9.75 3.45
C CYS A 70 13.73 10.69 2.24
N THR A 71 13.87 10.11 1.05
CA THR A 71 13.93 10.90 -0.19
C THR A 71 12.56 11.42 -0.66
N THR A 72 11.46 10.93 -0.08
CA THR A 72 10.09 11.32 -0.45
C THR A 72 9.61 12.54 0.34
N ASP A 73 9.84 12.59 1.65
CA ASP A 73 9.35 13.67 2.54
C ASP A 73 10.46 14.50 3.19
N GLY A 74 11.73 14.07 3.08
CA GLY A 74 12.85 14.73 3.75
C GLY A 74 12.87 14.54 5.27
N ALA A 75 12.06 13.64 5.81
CA ALA A 75 11.97 13.40 7.24
C ALA A 75 12.99 12.35 7.72
N ASN A 76 13.28 12.39 9.02
CA ASN A 76 14.10 11.39 9.70
C ASN A 76 13.28 10.12 10.02
N MET A 77 13.90 9.11 10.63
CA MET A 77 13.25 7.83 10.98
C MET A 77 12.04 7.97 11.93
N TYR A 78 12.00 9.00 12.78
CA TYR A 78 10.94 9.20 13.77
C TYR A 78 9.70 9.88 13.19
N ASP A 79 9.90 10.79 12.24
CA ASP A 79 8.85 11.63 11.66
C ASP A 79 8.32 11.08 10.32
N CYS A 80 9.10 10.26 9.62
CA CYS A 80 8.70 9.59 8.38
C CYS A 80 7.64 8.50 8.64
N PRO A 81 6.45 8.55 8.02
CA PRO A 81 5.41 7.53 8.20
C PRO A 81 5.70 6.22 7.44
N GLY A 82 6.61 6.28 6.45
CA GLY A 82 6.87 5.19 5.51
C GLY A 82 5.94 5.24 4.30
N TYR A 83 6.45 4.81 3.15
CA TYR A 83 5.75 4.87 1.87
C TYR A 83 5.70 3.50 1.20
N PHE A 84 4.58 3.21 0.54
CA PHE A 84 4.37 1.93 -0.12
C PHE A 84 5.22 1.81 -1.40
N GLY A 85 5.95 0.71 -1.52
CA GLY A 85 6.44 0.18 -2.79
C GLY A 85 5.42 -0.79 -3.41
N HIS A 86 5.59 -1.13 -4.68
CA HIS A 86 4.84 -2.21 -5.31
C HIS A 86 5.77 -3.16 -6.08
N VAL A 87 5.32 -4.40 -6.20
CA VAL A 87 5.95 -5.42 -7.04
C VAL A 87 4.99 -5.73 -8.17
N GLU A 88 5.46 -5.62 -9.40
CA GLU A 88 4.66 -6.00 -10.57
C GLU A 88 4.85 -7.49 -10.85
N LEU A 89 3.77 -8.26 -10.66
CA LEU A 89 3.81 -9.69 -10.91
C LEU A 89 3.78 -9.98 -12.42
N ALA A 90 4.56 -10.95 -12.87
CA ALA A 90 4.58 -11.37 -14.27
C ALA A 90 3.24 -11.97 -14.74
N LYS A 91 2.44 -12.52 -13.80
CA LYS A 91 1.12 -13.11 -14.05
C LYS A 91 0.18 -12.79 -12.89
N PRO A 92 -1.15 -12.70 -13.14
CA PRO A 92 -2.13 -12.58 -12.08
C PRO A 92 -2.07 -13.79 -11.15
N MET A 93 -2.21 -13.56 -9.86
CA MET A 93 -2.19 -14.60 -8.82
C MET A 93 -3.46 -14.52 -7.97
N PHE A 94 -3.97 -15.68 -7.56
CA PHE A 94 -5.07 -15.74 -6.62
C PHE A 94 -4.61 -15.37 -5.21
N HIS A 95 -5.34 -14.45 -4.57
CA HIS A 95 -5.14 -14.15 -3.17
C HIS A 95 -5.75 -15.25 -2.30
N SER A 96 -4.94 -15.89 -1.45
CA SER A 96 -5.35 -17.03 -0.63
C SER A 96 -6.52 -16.71 0.30
N GLY A 97 -6.61 -15.48 0.82
CA GLY A 97 -7.73 -15.02 1.64
C GLY A 97 -9.06 -14.86 0.89
N PHE A 98 -9.02 -14.69 -0.45
CA PHE A 98 -10.22 -14.46 -1.27
C PHE A 98 -10.62 -15.69 -2.10
N ILE A 99 -9.81 -16.76 -2.13
CA ILE A 99 -10.06 -17.92 -3.01
C ILE A 99 -11.45 -18.52 -2.82
N LYS A 100 -11.93 -18.62 -1.58
CA LYS A 100 -13.28 -19.13 -1.27
C LYS A 100 -14.38 -18.23 -1.85
N THR A 101 -14.20 -16.91 -1.75
CA THR A 101 -15.13 -15.93 -2.31
C THR A 101 -15.12 -15.97 -3.83
N VAL A 102 -13.95 -16.07 -4.45
CA VAL A 102 -13.81 -16.20 -5.91
C VAL A 102 -14.54 -17.43 -6.41
N VAL A 103 -14.36 -18.60 -5.79
CA VAL A 103 -15.07 -19.82 -6.18
C VAL A 103 -16.59 -19.67 -6.03
N ARG A 104 -17.07 -18.99 -4.98
CA ARG A 104 -18.51 -18.70 -4.83
C ARG A 104 -19.03 -17.81 -5.95
N VAL A 105 -18.31 -16.75 -6.29
CA VAL A 105 -18.69 -15.84 -7.40
C VAL A 105 -18.71 -16.59 -8.73
N LEU A 106 -17.69 -17.40 -9.02
CA LEU A 106 -17.63 -18.20 -10.25
C LEU A 106 -18.76 -19.23 -10.36
N ARG A 107 -19.33 -19.69 -9.24
CA ARG A 107 -20.53 -20.57 -9.25
C ARG A 107 -21.83 -19.82 -9.49
N CYS A 108 -21.84 -18.49 -9.37
CA CYS A 108 -23.03 -17.65 -9.57
C CYS A 108 -23.08 -17.00 -10.96
N VAL A 109 -21.97 -17.00 -11.71
CA VAL A 109 -21.83 -16.32 -13.00
C VAL A 109 -21.59 -17.34 -14.10
N SER A 110 -22.31 -17.24 -15.21
CA SER A 110 -22.09 -18.06 -16.41
C SER A 110 -20.73 -17.74 -17.05
N TYR A 111 -19.96 -18.78 -17.36
CA TYR A 111 -18.66 -18.65 -18.00
C TYR A 111 -18.74 -18.08 -19.43
N HIS A 112 -19.84 -18.33 -20.14
CA HIS A 112 -19.98 -17.93 -21.55
C HIS A 112 -20.46 -16.49 -21.71
N ASP A 113 -21.48 -16.10 -20.94
CA ASP A 113 -22.20 -14.84 -21.17
C ASP A 113 -22.01 -13.80 -20.06
N SER A 114 -21.23 -14.13 -19.02
CA SER A 114 -20.99 -13.26 -17.85
C SER A 114 -22.25 -12.81 -17.10
N LYS A 115 -23.38 -13.51 -17.29
CA LYS A 115 -24.66 -13.26 -16.62
C LYS A 115 -24.74 -14.02 -15.30
N LEU A 116 -25.50 -13.48 -14.35
CA LEU A 116 -25.90 -14.24 -13.18
C LEU A 116 -26.78 -15.43 -13.60
N LEU A 117 -26.60 -16.57 -12.94
CA LEU A 117 -27.35 -17.80 -13.23
C LEU A 117 -28.80 -17.77 -12.69
N ILE A 118 -29.21 -16.67 -12.08
CA ILE A 118 -30.54 -16.45 -11.52
C ILE A 118 -31.25 -15.33 -12.28
N ASP A 119 -32.54 -15.51 -12.53
CA ASP A 119 -33.38 -14.48 -13.12
C ASP A 119 -33.93 -13.55 -12.03
N LYS A 120 -34.14 -12.28 -12.36
CA LYS A 120 -34.67 -11.28 -11.44
C LYS A 120 -36.17 -11.46 -11.19
N GLU A 121 -36.91 -12.09 -12.11
CA GLU A 121 -38.37 -12.32 -12.01
C GLU A 121 -38.75 -13.71 -11.47
N GLY A 122 -37.76 -14.59 -11.27
CA GLY A 122 -37.87 -15.82 -10.49
C GLY A 122 -38.04 -17.11 -11.30
N PRO A 123 -37.72 -18.28 -10.69
CA PRO A 123 -37.02 -18.45 -9.41
C PRO A 123 -35.50 -18.24 -9.50
#